data_AF-A0A2N8MN74-F1
#
_entry.id   AF-A0A2N8MN74-F1
#
_cell.length_a   1.000
_cell.length_b   1.000
_cell.length_c   1.000
_cell.angle_alpha   90.00
_cell.angle_beta   90.00
_cell.angle_gamma   90.00
#
_symmetry.space_group_name_H-M   'P 1'
#
loop_
_entity.id
_entity.type
_entity.pdbx_description
1 polymer ?
#
loop_
_entity_poly.entity_id
_entity_poly.type
_entity_poly.pdbx_seq_one_letter_code
_entity_poly.pdbx_strand_id
1 'polypeptide(L)'
;METHPDLMDPEWRKQAEREARIGAKKDRKRIPKPRSRRRFRMSRRGRVLTLFLVVTVVVLGAGAVVMQQLRGRDAGSGQPPRAAPVAIGVDLARPYERTPAANWREGIAGITMPRGEPVGDFTAQEVEAGFRTVTQAIAAARLGTPVLRAGDGSELLALLTPNERARLEPTLTGPVTIEKGNFLTLIGPKGLLPVTPRMTGFLTVKAGRTGELIIHASYTTAYAFDALPSEARTPADIVPFVRDEQDYVIRKAPPFDKADAGLDFGDGAAYRTRMACDAAKAGILAPQYADKDRPVAVGMPVAVDEVATYDPTKPLPSLETCK
;
A
#
# COMPACT_ATOMS: atom_id res chain seq x y z
N MET A 1 -26.63 20.88 -3.36
CA MET A 1 -27.39 20.79 -4.62
C MET A 1 -28.54 21.76 -4.51
N GLU A 2 -28.34 22.98 -5.00
CA GLU A 2 -29.37 24.03 -4.98
C GLU A 2 -30.32 23.81 -6.14
N THR A 3 -31.58 23.55 -5.82
CA THR A 3 -32.62 23.26 -6.80
C THR A 3 -33.24 24.57 -7.25
N HIS A 4 -32.87 25.05 -8.44
CA HIS A 4 -33.44 26.28 -9.00
C HIS A 4 -34.94 26.05 -9.32
N PRO A 5 -35.86 26.82 -8.74
CA PRO A 5 -37.31 26.58 -8.83
C PRO A 5 -37.88 26.73 -10.25
N ASP A 6 -37.16 27.43 -11.15
CA ASP A 6 -37.62 27.70 -12.52
C ASP A 6 -37.59 26.45 -13.43
N LEU A 7 -36.84 25.40 -13.07
CA LEU A 7 -36.75 24.16 -13.86
C LEU A 7 -37.87 23.15 -13.58
N MET A 8 -38.69 23.40 -12.55
CA MET A 8 -39.82 22.54 -12.16
C MET A 8 -41.17 23.05 -12.64
N ASP A 9 -41.22 24.20 -13.33
CA ASP A 9 -42.46 24.73 -13.91
C ASP A 9 -42.86 23.93 -15.18
N PRO A 10 -44.01 23.26 -15.19
CA PRO A 10 -44.49 22.49 -16.34
C PRO A 10 -44.79 23.36 -17.57
N GLU A 11 -45.12 24.64 -17.41
CA GLU A 11 -45.40 25.53 -18.53
C GLU A 11 -44.11 26.03 -19.19
N TRP A 12 -43.05 26.26 -18.40
CA TRP A 12 -41.72 26.59 -18.94
C TRP A 12 -41.16 25.46 -19.83
N ARG A 13 -41.33 24.19 -19.39
CA ARG A 13 -40.87 23.02 -20.17
C ARG A 13 -41.61 22.88 -21.52
N LYS A 14 -42.93 23.13 -21.55
CA LYS A 14 -43.70 23.14 -22.80
C LYS A 14 -43.24 24.24 -23.75
N GLN A 15 -42.91 25.42 -23.22
CA GLN A 15 -42.46 26.55 -24.03
C GLN A 15 -41.07 26.29 -24.62
N ALA A 16 -40.14 25.76 -23.82
CA ALA A 16 -38.81 25.36 -24.27
C ALA A 16 -38.84 24.29 -25.37
N GLU A 17 -39.69 23.27 -25.26
CA GLU A 17 -39.86 22.26 -26.32
C GLU A 17 -40.41 22.87 -27.63
N ARG A 18 -41.31 23.85 -27.52
CA ARG A 18 -41.90 24.53 -28.69
C ARG A 18 -40.86 25.36 -29.43
N GLU A 19 -40.02 26.08 -28.69
CA GLU A 19 -38.95 26.89 -29.25
C GLU A 19 -37.85 26.04 -29.88
N ALA A 20 -37.45 24.93 -29.25
CA ALA A 20 -36.48 24.00 -29.81
C ALA A 20 -36.95 23.38 -31.14
N ARG A 21 -38.25 23.04 -31.26
CA ARG A 21 -38.84 22.52 -32.51
C ARG A 21 -38.91 23.57 -33.62
N ILE A 22 -39.10 24.84 -33.28
CA ILE A 22 -39.14 25.94 -34.26
C ILE A 22 -37.73 26.27 -34.76
N GLY A 23 -36.73 26.24 -33.87
CA GLY A 23 -35.31 26.42 -34.22
C GLY A 23 -34.81 25.35 -35.20
N ALA A 24 -35.07 24.07 -34.91
CA ALA A 24 -34.64 22.95 -35.75
C ALA A 24 -35.24 22.98 -37.19
N LYS A 25 -36.43 23.57 -37.37
CA LYS A 25 -37.05 23.74 -38.69
C LYS A 25 -36.46 24.89 -39.50
N LYS A 26 -35.87 25.90 -38.85
CA LYS A 26 -35.21 27.03 -39.53
C LYS A 26 -33.84 26.64 -40.11
N ASP A 27 -33.09 25.78 -39.41
CA ASP A 27 -31.75 25.36 -39.86
C ASP A 27 -31.79 24.40 -41.05
N ARG A 28 -32.85 23.60 -41.18
CA ARG A 28 -33.03 22.70 -42.32
C ARG A 28 -33.31 23.42 -43.65
N LYS A 29 -33.61 24.73 -43.63
CA LYS A 29 -33.81 25.55 -44.84
C LYS A 29 -32.53 26.26 -45.33
N ARG A 30 -31.40 26.13 -44.62
CA ARG A 30 -30.13 26.80 -44.97
C ARG A 30 -29.05 25.90 -45.58
N ILE A 31 -29.40 24.68 -46.01
CA ILE A 31 -28.48 23.79 -46.72
C ILE A 31 -28.62 24.01 -48.24
N PRO A 32 -27.63 24.59 -48.94
CA PRO A 32 -27.68 24.74 -50.39
C PRO A 32 -27.46 23.38 -51.07
N LYS A 33 -28.31 23.03 -52.04
CA LYS A 33 -28.17 21.80 -52.85
C LYS A 33 -26.97 21.92 -53.82
N PRO A 34 -26.13 20.90 -54.00
CA PRO A 34 -25.06 20.93 -55.00
C PRO A 34 -25.66 20.86 -56.42
N ARG A 35 -25.42 21.91 -57.22
CA ARG A 35 -25.79 21.95 -58.64
C ARG A 35 -24.82 21.08 -59.46
N SER A 36 -25.39 20.27 -60.35
CA SER A 36 -24.69 19.39 -61.27
C SER A 36 -23.73 20.16 -62.19
N ARG A 37 -22.52 19.63 -62.36
CA ARG A 37 -21.49 20.17 -63.25
C ARG A 37 -21.92 20.00 -64.73
N ARG A 38 -22.34 21.10 -65.37
CA ARG A 38 -22.34 21.21 -66.84
C ARG A 38 -20.90 21.37 -67.33
N ARG A 39 -20.45 20.47 -68.20
CA ARG A 39 -19.16 20.55 -68.90
C ARG A 39 -19.14 21.80 -69.79
N PHE A 40 -18.35 22.80 -69.42
CA PHE A 40 -18.05 23.94 -70.29
C PHE A 40 -16.80 23.62 -71.11
N ARG A 41 -16.97 23.52 -72.43
CA ARG A 41 -15.94 23.20 -73.41
C ARG A 41 -15.13 24.48 -73.66
N MET A 42 -13.96 24.61 -73.02
CA MET A 42 -13.14 25.84 -73.10
C MET A 42 -12.19 25.80 -74.32
N SER A 43 -12.18 26.89 -75.10
CA SER A 43 -11.43 27.05 -76.36
C SER A 43 -9.92 27.17 -76.14
N ARG A 44 -9.12 26.98 -77.21
CA ARG A 44 -7.64 26.94 -77.21
C ARG A 44 -6.95 28.15 -76.56
N ARG A 45 -7.62 29.31 -76.43
CA ARG A 45 -7.06 30.52 -75.79
C ARG A 45 -7.05 30.47 -74.25
N GLY A 46 -7.89 29.63 -73.62
CA GLY A 46 -7.91 29.45 -72.15
C GLY A 46 -6.81 28.52 -71.60
N ARG A 47 -6.18 27.72 -72.47
CA ARG A 47 -5.12 26.76 -72.09
C ARG A 47 -3.77 27.41 -71.81
N VAL A 48 -3.46 28.54 -72.45
CA VAL A 48 -2.18 29.24 -72.27
C VAL A 48 -2.15 30.01 -70.94
N LEU A 49 -3.28 30.63 -70.56
CA LEU A 49 -3.44 31.29 -69.26
C LEU A 49 -3.46 30.32 -68.07
N THR A 50 -4.01 29.11 -68.24
CA THR A 50 -3.95 28.06 -67.20
C THR A 50 -2.57 27.44 -67.08
N LEU A 51 -1.82 27.29 -68.17
CA LEU A 51 -0.42 26.82 -68.12
C LEU A 51 0.48 27.80 -67.38
N PHE A 52 0.34 29.11 -67.61
CA PHE A 52 1.14 30.11 -66.90
C PHE A 52 0.86 30.10 -65.39
N LEU A 53 -0.42 30.00 -65.00
CA LEU A 53 -0.85 29.98 -63.58
C LEU A 53 -0.42 28.69 -62.86
N VAL A 54 -0.42 27.55 -63.57
CA VAL A 54 0.12 26.28 -63.04
C VAL A 54 1.63 26.34 -62.85
N VAL A 55 2.38 26.94 -63.79
CA VAL A 55 3.84 27.09 -63.67
C VAL A 55 4.21 28.02 -62.50
N THR A 56 3.51 29.13 -62.28
CA THR A 56 3.76 29.99 -61.11
C THR A 56 3.43 29.29 -59.79
N VAL A 57 2.35 28.51 -59.72
CA VAL A 57 2.00 27.72 -58.53
C VAL A 57 3.02 26.60 -58.28
N VAL A 58 3.58 25.98 -59.32
CA VAL A 58 4.62 24.95 -59.18
C VAL A 58 5.96 25.56 -58.74
N VAL A 59 6.34 26.72 -59.26
CA VAL A 59 7.58 27.42 -58.85
C VAL A 59 7.49 27.95 -57.42
N LEU A 60 6.33 28.47 -57.00
CA LEU A 60 6.07 28.87 -55.60
C LEU A 60 5.95 27.67 -54.66
N GLY A 61 5.41 26.54 -55.13
CA GLY A 61 5.33 25.28 -54.38
C GLY A 61 6.70 24.62 -54.17
N ALA A 62 7.57 24.62 -55.18
CA ALA A 62 8.92 24.07 -55.08
C ALA A 62 9.82 24.88 -54.13
N GLY A 63 9.68 26.22 -54.13
CA GLY A 63 10.38 27.08 -53.17
C GLY A 63 9.97 26.84 -51.71
N ALA A 64 8.68 26.56 -51.46
CA ALA A 64 8.18 26.22 -50.13
C ALA A 64 8.66 24.85 -49.63
N VAL A 65 8.76 23.85 -50.53
CA VAL A 65 9.24 22.50 -50.19
C VAL A 65 10.74 22.47 -49.88
N VAL A 66 11.56 23.21 -50.63
CA VAL A 66 13.01 23.30 -50.37
C VAL A 66 13.31 24.11 -49.10
N MET A 67 12.53 25.15 -48.80
CA MET A 67 12.68 25.90 -47.53
C MET A 67 12.17 25.10 -46.31
N GLN A 68 11.22 24.19 -46.49
CA GLN A 68 10.80 23.22 -45.45
C GLN A 68 11.84 22.12 -45.21
N GLN A 69 12.57 21.66 -46.24
CA GLN A 69 13.61 20.64 -46.07
C GLN A 69 14.90 21.18 -45.43
N LEU A 70 15.17 22.48 -45.53
CA LEU A 70 16.30 23.13 -44.84
C LEU A 70 15.96 23.63 -43.43
N ARG A 71 14.67 23.80 -43.08
CA ARG A 71 14.19 24.10 -41.71
C ARG A 71 13.91 22.84 -40.87
N GLY A 72 14.11 21.65 -41.43
CA GLY A 72 13.86 20.35 -40.80
C GLY A 72 15.07 19.72 -40.11
N ARG A 73 16.14 20.48 -39.86
CA ARG A 73 17.22 20.07 -38.95
C ARG A 73 17.23 21.07 -37.79
N ASP A 74 17.01 20.55 -36.58
CA ASP A 74 16.92 21.25 -35.30
C ASP A 74 15.56 21.91 -34.95
N ALA A 75 14.57 21.07 -34.63
CA ALA A 75 13.63 21.31 -33.53
C ALA A 75 12.85 20.04 -33.25
N GLY A 76 13.13 19.38 -32.12
CA GLY A 76 12.29 18.29 -31.62
C GLY A 76 10.86 18.79 -31.47
N SER A 77 9.95 18.25 -32.27
CA SER A 77 8.52 18.49 -32.11
C SER A 77 8.08 17.86 -30.81
N GLY A 78 8.09 18.66 -29.73
CA GLY A 78 7.46 18.30 -28.47
C GLY A 78 6.01 17.94 -28.75
N GLN A 79 5.72 16.65 -28.70
CA GLN A 79 4.37 16.16 -28.48
C GLN A 79 3.83 16.96 -27.28
N PRO A 80 2.58 17.51 -27.31
CA PRO A 80 2.00 18.05 -26.09
C PRO A 80 2.16 16.96 -25.03
N PRO A 81 2.65 17.27 -23.81
CA PRO A 81 2.86 16.24 -22.80
C PRO A 81 1.55 15.51 -22.64
N ARG A 82 1.46 14.33 -23.24
CA ARG A 82 0.37 13.41 -23.00
C ARG A 82 0.64 13.03 -21.56
N ALA A 83 -0.24 13.43 -20.65
CA ALA A 83 -0.19 12.91 -19.30
C ALA A 83 0.04 11.40 -19.46
N ALA A 84 1.17 10.91 -18.97
CA ALA A 84 1.33 9.48 -18.81
C ALA A 84 0.04 9.03 -18.10
N PRO A 85 -0.55 7.87 -18.46
CA PRO A 85 -1.59 7.32 -17.62
C PRO A 85 -1.07 7.43 -16.20
N VAL A 86 -1.71 8.25 -15.36
CA VAL A 86 -1.44 8.19 -13.94
C VAL A 86 -1.66 6.72 -13.65
N ALA A 87 -0.66 6.01 -13.12
CA ALA A 87 -0.88 4.66 -12.67
C ALA A 87 -1.96 4.78 -11.58
N ILE A 88 -3.23 4.65 -11.99
CA ILE A 88 -4.36 4.50 -11.10
C ILE A 88 -4.23 3.05 -10.65
N GLY A 89 -3.47 2.84 -9.58
CA GLY A 89 -3.15 1.51 -9.11
C GLY A 89 -1.93 1.49 -8.20
N VAL A 90 -1.85 0.41 -7.44
CA VAL A 90 -0.73 0.10 -6.56
C VAL A 90 0.39 -0.54 -7.39
N ASP A 91 1.62 -0.04 -7.26
CA ASP A 91 2.81 -0.69 -7.83
C ASP A 91 3.22 -1.85 -6.94
N LEU A 92 2.76 -3.06 -7.26
CA LEU A 92 3.02 -4.27 -6.49
C LEU A 92 4.52 -4.66 -6.48
N ALA A 93 5.33 -4.15 -7.42
CA ALA A 93 6.77 -4.37 -7.41
C ALA A 93 7.47 -3.51 -6.35
N ARG A 94 6.84 -2.42 -5.92
CA ARG A 94 7.37 -1.48 -4.92
C ARG A 94 6.29 -1.14 -3.88
N PRO A 95 5.81 -2.15 -3.14
CA PRO A 95 4.56 -2.03 -2.36
C PRO A 95 4.67 -1.05 -1.18
N TYR A 96 5.88 -0.78 -0.71
CA TYR A 96 6.13 0.14 0.39
C TYR A 96 6.32 1.60 -0.05
N GLU A 97 6.49 1.88 -1.34
CA GLU A 97 6.61 3.27 -1.81
C GLU A 97 5.35 4.06 -1.46
N ARG A 98 5.55 5.27 -0.93
CA ARG A 98 4.45 6.15 -0.46
C ARG A 98 3.63 5.54 0.70
N THR A 99 4.27 4.70 1.51
CA THR A 99 3.76 4.27 2.82
C THR A 99 4.72 4.71 3.94
N PRO A 100 4.30 4.73 5.21
CA PRO A 100 5.21 4.93 6.34
C PRO A 100 6.43 3.99 6.34
N ALA A 101 6.31 2.78 5.79
CA ALA A 101 7.39 1.79 5.73
C ALA A 101 8.40 2.00 4.59
N ALA A 102 8.26 3.07 3.79
CA ALA A 102 9.13 3.33 2.63
C ALA A 102 10.63 3.43 2.99
N ASN A 103 10.95 3.89 4.20
CA ASN A 103 12.32 4.06 4.70
C ASN A 103 12.70 3.08 5.82
N TRP A 104 11.82 2.13 6.16
CA TRP A 104 12.12 1.11 7.17
C TRP A 104 13.07 0.05 6.61
N ARG A 105 13.84 -0.57 7.49
CA ARG A 105 14.75 -1.65 7.10
C ARG A 105 13.97 -2.95 6.90
N GLU A 106 14.52 -3.84 6.09
CA GLU A 106 13.94 -5.13 5.80
C GLU A 106 14.10 -6.09 6.98
N GLY A 107 13.00 -6.78 7.32
CA GLY A 107 12.94 -7.81 8.36
C GLY A 107 13.52 -7.37 9.69
N ILE A 108 14.18 -8.32 10.36
CA ILE A 108 14.72 -8.13 11.71
C ILE A 108 15.78 -7.02 11.79
N ALA A 109 16.39 -6.64 10.67
CA ALA A 109 17.33 -5.52 10.62
C ALA A 109 16.67 -4.18 11.01
N GLY A 110 15.34 -4.09 10.95
CA GLY A 110 14.57 -2.95 11.44
C GLY A 110 14.55 -2.77 12.95
N ILE A 111 14.91 -3.79 13.73
CA ILE A 111 14.97 -3.71 15.18
C ILE A 111 16.38 -3.35 15.61
N THR A 112 16.51 -2.21 16.29
CA THR A 112 17.78 -1.75 16.86
C THR A 112 18.05 -2.49 18.16
N MET A 113 19.19 -3.21 18.19
CA MET A 113 19.72 -3.82 19.40
C MET A 113 20.76 -2.89 20.03
N PRO A 114 20.61 -2.50 21.30
CA PRO A 114 21.67 -1.77 21.98
C PRO A 114 22.87 -2.70 22.23
N ARG A 115 24.02 -2.10 22.52
CA ARG A 115 25.17 -2.84 23.01
C ARG A 115 24.82 -3.47 24.36
N GLY A 116 25.24 -4.69 24.63
CA GLY A 116 24.99 -5.29 25.94
C GLY A 116 25.84 -4.62 27.01
N GLU A 117 25.19 -4.27 28.10
CA GLU A 117 25.80 -3.82 29.34
C GLU A 117 25.43 -4.81 30.45
N PRO A 118 26.22 -4.91 31.53
CA PRO A 118 25.83 -5.75 32.66
C PRO A 118 24.53 -5.25 33.29
N VAL A 119 23.58 -6.17 33.54
CA VAL A 119 22.27 -5.86 34.11
C VAL A 119 21.90 -6.93 35.13
N GLY A 120 21.71 -6.52 36.39
CA GLY A 120 21.45 -7.45 37.49
C GLY A 120 22.55 -8.53 37.57
N ASP A 121 22.14 -9.80 37.55
CA ASP A 121 23.05 -10.95 37.61
C ASP A 121 23.63 -11.35 36.23
N PHE A 122 23.39 -10.56 35.18
CA PHE A 122 23.81 -10.84 33.81
C PHE A 122 25.01 -9.98 33.41
N THR A 123 26.02 -10.63 32.85
CA THR A 123 27.16 -9.97 32.22
C THR A 123 26.75 -9.32 30.90
N ALA A 124 27.55 -8.38 30.40
CA ALA A 124 27.33 -7.75 29.09
C ALA A 124 27.15 -8.79 27.96
N GLN A 125 27.96 -9.85 27.95
CA GLN A 125 27.87 -10.91 26.94
C GLN A 125 26.58 -11.72 27.04
N GLU A 126 26.10 -11.98 28.25
CA GLU A 126 24.83 -12.68 28.46
C GLU A 126 23.63 -11.81 28.07
N VAL A 127 23.71 -10.49 28.28
CA VAL A 127 22.70 -9.54 27.79
C VAL A 127 22.69 -9.50 26.26
N GLU A 128 23.86 -9.47 25.59
CA GLU A 128 23.92 -9.57 24.12
C GLU A 128 23.37 -10.91 23.60
N ALA A 129 23.65 -12.01 24.30
CA ALA A 129 23.07 -13.31 23.97
C ALA A 129 21.54 -13.28 24.14
N GLY A 130 21.03 -12.68 25.21
CA GLY A 130 19.59 -12.46 25.42
C GLY A 130 18.94 -11.69 24.28
N PHE A 131 19.51 -10.56 23.86
CA PHE A 131 18.99 -9.80 22.71
C PHE A 131 18.98 -10.64 21.43
N ARG A 132 20.03 -11.44 21.18
CA ARG A 132 20.08 -12.32 20.01
C ARG A 132 18.97 -13.37 20.05
N THR A 133 18.77 -14.03 21.18
CA THR A 133 17.70 -15.01 21.38
C THR A 133 16.32 -14.37 21.14
N VAL A 134 16.09 -13.16 21.66
CA VAL A 134 14.84 -12.42 21.46
C VAL A 134 14.63 -12.05 19.99
N THR A 135 15.64 -11.53 19.30
CA THR A 135 15.52 -11.23 17.86
C THR A 135 15.27 -12.48 17.01
N GLN A 136 15.83 -13.63 17.38
CA GLN A 136 15.50 -14.91 16.75
C GLN A 136 14.05 -15.31 16.99
N ALA A 137 13.54 -15.13 18.20
CA ALA A 137 12.13 -15.42 18.53
C ALA A 137 11.17 -14.49 17.76
N ILE A 138 11.46 -13.20 17.67
CA ILE A 138 10.69 -12.25 16.86
C ILE A 138 10.70 -12.65 15.39
N ALA A 139 11.87 -13.01 14.84
CA ALA A 139 11.97 -13.45 13.45
C ALA A 139 11.15 -14.73 13.21
N ALA A 140 11.26 -15.74 14.07
CA ALA A 140 10.50 -16.98 13.98
C ALA A 140 8.97 -16.75 14.06
N ALA A 141 8.54 -15.83 14.93
CA ALA A 141 7.13 -15.52 15.16
C ALA A 141 6.48 -14.64 14.09
N ARG A 142 7.23 -13.67 13.56
CA ARG A 142 6.69 -12.58 12.74
C ARG A 142 7.11 -12.62 11.27
N LEU A 143 8.26 -13.24 10.97
CA LEU A 143 8.88 -13.19 9.63
C LEU A 143 9.16 -14.57 9.03
N GLY A 144 9.20 -15.62 9.84
CA GLY A 144 9.58 -16.97 9.41
C GLY A 144 8.72 -17.45 8.24
N THR A 145 9.35 -18.05 7.24
CA THR A 145 8.61 -18.59 6.09
C THR A 145 7.60 -19.67 6.51
N PRO A 146 7.92 -20.59 7.45
CA PRO A 146 6.95 -21.57 7.94
C PRO A 146 5.73 -20.91 8.61
N VAL A 147 5.95 -19.91 9.47
CA VAL A 147 4.85 -19.20 10.14
C VAL A 147 3.99 -18.42 9.16
N LEU A 148 4.59 -17.67 8.22
CA LEU A 148 3.84 -16.83 7.29
C LEU A 148 3.08 -17.64 6.24
N ARG A 149 3.53 -18.85 5.91
CA ARG A 149 2.85 -19.72 4.91
C ARG A 149 1.84 -20.67 5.52
N ALA A 150 2.14 -21.23 6.69
CA ALA A 150 1.37 -22.34 7.27
C ALA A 150 0.95 -22.11 8.72
N GLY A 151 1.34 -20.99 9.35
CA GLY A 151 1.13 -20.78 10.78
C GLY A 151 1.89 -21.79 11.64
N ASP A 152 3.00 -22.32 11.13
CA ASP A 152 3.86 -23.26 11.82
C ASP A 152 4.76 -22.52 12.82
N GLY A 153 4.55 -22.77 14.12
CA GLY A 153 5.28 -22.17 15.22
C GLY A 153 6.49 -22.99 15.71
N SER A 154 6.90 -24.04 15.01
CA SER A 154 7.97 -24.95 15.45
C SER A 154 9.31 -24.24 15.72
N GLU A 155 9.69 -23.28 14.87
CA GLU A 155 10.91 -22.48 15.07
C GLU A 155 10.87 -21.66 16.36
N LEU A 156 9.71 -21.08 16.69
CA LEU A 156 9.52 -20.35 17.94
C LEU A 156 9.56 -21.31 19.13
N LEU A 157 8.84 -22.44 19.07
CA LEU A 157 8.82 -23.46 20.13
C LEU A 157 10.22 -23.97 20.47
N ALA A 158 11.09 -24.11 19.48
CA ALA A 158 12.47 -24.59 19.67
C ALA A 158 13.33 -23.63 20.50
N LEU A 159 13.00 -22.33 20.54
CA LEU A 159 13.73 -21.31 21.28
C LEU A 159 13.29 -21.21 22.75
N LEU A 160 12.09 -21.69 23.08
CA LEU A 160 11.51 -21.57 24.41
C LEU A 160 12.11 -22.59 25.39
N THR A 161 12.02 -22.27 26.68
CA THR A 161 12.34 -23.21 27.76
C THR A 161 11.48 -24.47 27.66
N PRO A 162 11.91 -25.61 28.24
CA PRO A 162 11.09 -26.82 28.27
C PRO A 162 9.67 -26.60 28.81
N ASN A 163 9.53 -25.87 29.92
CA ASN A 163 8.22 -25.63 30.52
C ASN A 163 7.35 -24.69 29.67
N GLU A 164 7.93 -23.61 29.14
CA GLU A 164 7.20 -22.68 28.28
C GLU A 164 6.81 -23.31 26.95
N ARG A 165 7.70 -24.14 26.38
CA ARG A 165 7.40 -24.95 25.19
C ARG A 165 6.21 -25.86 25.46
N ALA A 166 6.23 -26.61 26.56
CA ALA A 166 5.12 -27.50 26.91
C ALA A 166 3.79 -26.75 27.11
N ARG A 167 3.86 -25.52 27.65
CA ARG A 167 2.70 -24.64 27.82
C ARG A 167 2.13 -24.16 26.49
N LEU A 168 2.98 -23.74 25.55
CA LEU A 168 2.55 -23.11 24.29
C LEU A 168 2.39 -24.08 23.11
N GLU A 169 2.96 -25.29 23.17
CA GLU A 169 2.88 -26.27 22.10
C GLU A 169 1.44 -26.56 21.63
N PRO A 170 0.44 -26.77 22.52
CA PRO A 170 -0.95 -26.96 22.08
C PRO A 170 -1.51 -25.78 21.29
N THR A 171 -1.20 -24.55 21.72
CA THR A 171 -1.65 -23.32 21.05
C THR A 171 -0.95 -23.13 19.69
N LEU A 172 0.37 -23.34 19.62
CA LEU A 172 1.16 -23.07 18.43
C LEU A 172 1.06 -24.18 17.36
N THR A 173 0.75 -25.40 17.74
CA THR A 173 0.49 -26.53 16.81
C THR A 173 -0.99 -26.71 16.50
N GLY A 174 -1.87 -26.10 17.30
CA GLY A 174 -3.32 -26.14 17.12
C GLY A 174 -3.85 -25.35 15.93
N PRO A 175 -5.19 -25.34 15.75
CA PRO A 175 -5.86 -24.59 14.70
C PRO A 175 -5.65 -23.07 14.88
N VAL A 176 -5.98 -22.31 13.83
CA VAL A 176 -5.94 -20.84 13.89
C VAL A 176 -6.95 -20.32 14.91
N THR A 177 -6.47 -19.55 15.87
CA THR A 177 -7.25 -18.88 16.91
C THR A 177 -6.67 -17.48 17.18
N ILE A 178 -7.44 -16.63 17.86
CA ILE A 178 -6.96 -15.33 18.36
C ILE A 178 -5.71 -15.52 19.23
N GLU A 179 -5.72 -16.53 20.11
CA GLU A 179 -4.61 -16.81 21.01
C GLU A 179 -3.33 -17.17 20.24
N LYS A 180 -3.44 -18.05 19.22
CA LYS A 180 -2.30 -18.36 18.34
C LYS A 180 -1.80 -17.12 17.60
N GLY A 181 -2.70 -16.25 17.17
CA GLY A 181 -2.39 -14.96 16.53
C GLY A 181 -1.74 -13.91 17.43
N ASN A 182 -1.74 -14.10 18.75
CA ASN A 182 -0.97 -13.26 19.68
C ASN A 182 0.53 -13.59 19.61
N PHE A 183 0.86 -14.88 19.45
CA PHE A 183 2.25 -15.35 19.38
C PHE A 183 2.82 -15.36 17.96
N LEU A 184 2.00 -15.62 16.94
CA LEU A 184 2.42 -15.79 15.55
C LEU A 184 1.71 -14.82 14.61
N THR A 185 2.39 -14.37 13.56
CA THR A 185 1.72 -13.69 12.44
C THR A 185 1.05 -14.74 11.55
N LEU A 186 -0.27 -14.87 11.65
CA LEU A 186 -1.07 -15.79 10.83
C LEU A 186 -1.63 -15.05 9.62
N ILE A 187 -1.31 -15.50 8.40
CA ILE A 187 -1.74 -14.84 7.17
C ILE A 187 -3.11 -15.34 6.72
N GLY A 188 -3.99 -14.40 6.35
CA GLY A 188 -5.33 -14.70 5.85
C GLY A 188 -5.36 -15.20 4.41
N PRO A 189 -6.55 -15.26 3.79
CA PRO A 189 -6.71 -15.83 2.45
C PRO A 189 -6.09 -15.00 1.33
N LYS A 190 -5.70 -13.74 1.60
CA LYS A 190 -4.98 -12.90 0.65
C LYS A 190 -3.48 -13.17 0.81
N GLY A 191 -2.82 -13.52 -0.29
CA GLY A 191 -1.39 -13.86 -0.27
C GLY A 191 -0.52 -12.63 0.00
N LEU A 192 0.62 -12.85 0.66
CA LEU A 192 1.68 -11.86 0.73
C LEU A 192 2.38 -11.74 -0.63
N LEU A 193 2.82 -10.52 -0.98
CA LEU A 193 3.77 -10.31 -2.05
C LEU A 193 5.11 -10.97 -1.69
N PRO A 194 5.92 -11.40 -2.68
CA PRO A 194 7.21 -12.04 -2.45
C PRO A 194 8.31 -11.02 -2.09
N VAL A 195 8.02 -10.13 -1.14
CA VAL A 195 8.94 -9.14 -0.59
C VAL A 195 9.11 -9.36 0.90
N THR A 196 10.27 -9.02 1.45
CA THR A 196 10.50 -9.12 2.88
C THR A 196 9.67 -8.07 3.62
N PRO A 197 8.91 -8.44 4.67
CA PRO A 197 8.26 -7.47 5.54
C PRO A 197 9.25 -6.44 6.07
N ARG A 198 8.82 -5.20 6.27
CA ARG A 198 9.68 -4.13 6.78
C ARG A 198 9.39 -3.86 8.24
N MET A 199 10.43 -3.60 9.02
CA MET A 199 10.29 -3.33 10.45
C MET A 199 10.99 -2.02 10.85
N THR A 200 10.50 -1.44 11.94
CA THR A 200 11.19 -0.41 12.71
C THR A 200 10.94 -0.67 14.18
N GLY A 201 11.95 -0.50 15.04
CA GLY A 201 11.81 -0.78 16.46
C GLY A 201 13.13 -0.82 17.20
N PHE A 202 13.04 -1.19 18.47
CA PHE A 202 14.19 -1.29 19.35
C PHE A 202 13.93 -2.31 20.47
N LEU A 203 15.02 -2.75 21.08
CA LEU A 203 15.01 -3.52 22.32
C LEU A 203 15.52 -2.65 23.47
N THR A 204 14.95 -2.85 24.65
CA THR A 204 15.53 -2.39 25.92
C THR A 204 15.63 -3.54 26.89
N VAL A 205 16.39 -3.37 27.96
CA VAL A 205 16.63 -4.42 28.95
C VAL A 205 16.59 -3.86 30.35
N LYS A 206 16.03 -4.64 31.28
CA LYS A 206 16.05 -4.36 32.72
C LYS A 206 16.25 -5.66 33.50
N ALA A 207 16.74 -5.54 34.71
CA ALA A 207 16.78 -6.66 35.65
C ALA A 207 15.33 -6.98 36.10
N GLY A 208 15.01 -8.26 36.15
CA GLY A 208 13.80 -8.76 36.82
C GLY A 208 14.11 -9.15 38.25
N ARG A 209 13.56 -10.27 38.69
CA ARG A 209 13.98 -10.94 39.94
C ARG A 209 15.42 -11.47 39.83
N THR A 210 16.01 -11.91 40.94
CA THR A 210 17.32 -12.60 40.93
C THR A 210 17.33 -13.73 39.90
N GLY A 211 18.32 -13.72 39.01
CA GLY A 211 18.45 -14.66 37.89
C GLY A 211 17.52 -14.41 36.70
N GLU A 212 16.81 -13.29 36.64
CA GLU A 212 15.87 -12.93 35.57
C GLU A 212 16.28 -11.63 34.84
N LEU A 213 16.28 -11.68 33.51
CA LEU A 213 16.52 -10.55 32.63
C LEU A 213 15.27 -10.33 31.78
N ILE A 214 14.72 -9.11 31.81
CA ILE A 214 13.54 -8.75 31.02
C ILE A 214 14.00 -7.90 29.85
N ILE A 215 13.76 -8.39 28.63
CA ILE A 215 14.03 -7.68 27.39
C ILE A 215 12.69 -7.22 26.83
N HIS A 216 12.48 -5.92 26.82
CA HIS A 216 11.29 -5.32 26.23
C HIS A 216 11.54 -5.01 24.76
N ALA A 217 10.69 -5.55 23.89
CA ALA A 217 10.69 -5.28 22.46
C ALA A 217 9.53 -4.35 22.11
N SER A 218 9.82 -3.22 21.47
CA SER A 218 8.82 -2.34 20.86
C SER A 218 9.14 -2.17 19.39
N TYR A 219 8.25 -2.64 18.53
CA TYR A 219 8.46 -2.60 17.08
C TYR A 219 7.16 -2.51 16.29
N THR A 220 7.29 -2.11 15.03
CA THR A 220 6.21 -2.11 14.06
C THR A 220 6.63 -2.90 12.83
N THR A 221 5.75 -3.74 12.32
CA THR A 221 5.96 -4.54 11.11
C THR A 221 4.95 -4.18 10.04
N ALA A 222 5.42 -3.98 8.81
CA ALA A 222 4.63 -3.72 7.62
C ALA A 222 4.67 -4.92 6.66
N TYR A 223 3.51 -5.49 6.38
CA TYR A 223 3.37 -6.66 5.50
C TYR A 223 2.71 -6.24 4.19
N ALA A 224 3.28 -6.60 3.05
CA ALA A 224 2.73 -6.24 1.75
C ALA A 224 1.91 -7.40 1.18
N PHE A 225 0.63 -7.15 0.88
CA PHE A 225 -0.29 -8.13 0.32
C PHE A 225 -0.47 -7.95 -1.19
N ASP A 226 -0.75 -9.06 -1.87
CA ASP A 226 -1.10 -9.05 -3.28
C ASP A 226 -2.56 -8.63 -3.47
N ALA A 227 -2.82 -7.81 -4.48
CA ALA A 227 -4.12 -7.23 -4.73
C ALA A 227 -4.42 -7.16 -6.22
N LEU A 228 -5.67 -7.45 -6.59
CA LEU A 228 -6.15 -7.12 -7.92
C LEU A 228 -6.24 -5.59 -8.09
N PRO A 229 -6.10 -5.04 -9.31
CA PRO A 229 -6.20 -3.59 -9.54
C PRO A 229 -7.50 -2.94 -9.03
N SER A 230 -8.58 -3.71 -8.90
CA SER A 230 -9.86 -3.24 -8.37
C SER A 230 -9.97 -3.25 -6.84
N GLU A 231 -9.09 -3.97 -6.15
CA GLU A 231 -9.15 -4.19 -4.69
C GLU A 231 -8.42 -3.09 -3.91
N ALA A 232 -7.34 -2.55 -4.46
CA ALA A 232 -6.51 -1.54 -3.80
C ALA A 232 -6.39 -0.27 -4.65
N ARG A 233 -6.59 0.89 -4.01
CA ARG A 233 -6.55 2.21 -4.65
C ARG A 233 -5.27 2.96 -4.33
N THR A 234 -4.74 2.74 -3.13
CA THR A 234 -3.52 3.36 -2.62
C THR A 234 -2.54 2.31 -2.11
N PRO A 235 -1.23 2.57 -2.12
CA PRO A 235 -0.24 1.65 -1.54
C PRO A 235 -0.55 1.26 -0.09
N ALA A 236 -1.12 2.16 0.70
CA ALA A 236 -1.50 1.88 2.09
C ALA A 236 -2.63 0.83 2.22
N ASP A 237 -3.43 0.60 1.17
CA ASP A 237 -4.53 -0.38 1.21
C ASP A 237 -4.02 -1.83 1.23
N ILE A 238 -2.81 -2.06 0.72
CA ILE A 238 -2.16 -3.39 0.68
C ILE A 238 -1.15 -3.63 1.80
N VAL A 239 -0.93 -2.62 2.66
CA VAL A 239 0.07 -2.68 3.73
C VAL A 239 -0.60 -2.51 5.10
N PRO A 240 -1.08 -3.59 5.74
CA PRO A 240 -1.39 -3.56 7.16
C PRO A 240 -0.11 -3.42 8.00
N PHE A 241 -0.26 -2.73 9.12
CA PHE A 241 0.79 -2.49 10.11
C PHE A 241 0.43 -3.16 11.42
N VAL A 242 1.40 -3.84 12.03
CA VAL A 242 1.27 -4.45 13.37
C VAL A 242 2.32 -3.84 14.28
N ARG A 243 1.89 -3.12 15.32
CA ARG A 243 2.73 -2.70 16.43
C ARG A 243 2.69 -3.77 17.50
N ASP A 244 3.85 -4.12 18.03
CA ASP A 244 4.01 -5.07 19.12
C ASP A 244 4.83 -4.41 20.23
N GLU A 245 4.32 -4.49 21.46
CA GLU A 245 5.10 -4.31 22.70
C GLU A 245 5.10 -5.66 23.42
N GLN A 246 6.28 -6.26 23.61
CA GLN A 246 6.40 -7.60 24.19
C GLN A 246 7.61 -7.67 25.12
N ASP A 247 7.38 -8.06 26.36
CA ASP A 247 8.43 -8.46 27.29
C ASP A 247 8.81 -9.92 27.03
N TYR A 248 10.10 -10.17 26.89
CA TYR A 248 10.69 -11.50 26.85
C TYR A 248 11.52 -11.69 28.11
N VAL A 249 11.40 -12.85 28.73
CA VAL A 249 12.03 -13.13 30.01
C VAL A 249 13.11 -14.19 29.81
N ILE A 250 14.37 -13.84 30.10
CA ILE A 250 15.49 -14.78 30.10
C ILE A 250 15.82 -15.14 31.55
N ARG A 251 15.84 -16.44 31.88
CA ARG A 251 16.16 -16.92 33.23
C ARG A 251 17.41 -17.78 33.29
N LYS A 252 18.14 -17.69 34.41
CA LYS A 252 19.30 -18.53 34.76
C LYS A 252 18.94 -19.60 35.78
N ALA A 253 19.60 -20.75 35.66
CA ALA A 253 19.66 -21.76 36.70
C ALA A 253 21.07 -21.79 37.32
N PRO A 254 21.22 -21.69 38.66
CA PRO A 254 20.24 -21.26 39.67
C PRO A 254 19.91 -19.74 39.57
N PRO A 255 18.86 -19.20 40.23
CA PRO A 255 17.98 -19.86 41.22
C PRO A 255 16.79 -20.59 40.63
N PHE A 256 16.53 -20.46 39.32
CA PHE A 256 15.44 -21.18 38.66
C PHE A 256 15.82 -22.63 38.38
N ASP A 257 14.81 -23.48 38.21
CA ASP A 257 15.02 -24.85 37.76
C ASP A 257 15.55 -24.87 36.33
N LYS A 258 16.29 -25.92 35.97
CA LYS A 258 16.85 -26.06 34.61
C LYS A 258 15.78 -26.07 33.51
N ALA A 259 14.55 -26.48 33.85
CA ALA A 259 13.42 -26.51 32.92
C ALA A 259 12.81 -25.12 32.64
N ASP A 260 13.15 -24.12 33.46
CA ASP A 260 12.73 -22.71 33.30
C ASP A 260 13.88 -21.80 32.86
N ALA A 261 15.09 -22.34 32.70
CA ALA A 261 16.27 -21.59 32.29
C ALA A 261 16.30 -21.42 30.77
N GLY A 262 16.28 -20.16 30.31
CA GLY A 262 16.16 -19.81 28.89
C GLY A 262 15.07 -18.75 28.65
N LEU A 263 14.50 -18.76 27.45
CA LEU A 263 13.52 -17.78 26.98
C LEU A 263 12.07 -18.19 27.28
N ASP A 264 11.35 -17.28 27.92
CA ASP A 264 9.90 -17.31 28.12
C ASP A 264 9.24 -16.01 27.63
N PHE A 265 7.91 -16.05 27.44
CA PHE A 265 7.11 -14.85 27.21
C PHE A 265 6.72 -14.17 28.53
N GLY A 266 6.82 -12.85 28.54
CA GLY A 266 6.23 -11.97 29.56
C GLY A 266 4.96 -11.28 29.05
N ASP A 267 4.66 -10.12 29.62
CA ASP A 267 3.53 -9.29 29.22
C ASP A 267 3.67 -8.81 27.77
N GLY A 268 2.56 -8.76 27.06
CA GLY A 268 2.54 -8.33 25.66
C GLY A 268 1.23 -7.67 25.26
N ALA A 269 1.33 -6.75 24.30
CA ALA A 269 0.22 -6.08 23.68
C ALA A 269 0.54 -5.82 22.21
N ALA A 270 -0.49 -5.78 21.37
CA ALA A 270 -0.33 -5.49 19.95
C ALA A 270 -1.45 -4.60 19.46
N TYR A 271 -1.12 -3.73 18.50
CA TYR A 271 -2.07 -2.84 17.85
C TYR A 271 -1.97 -3.00 16.33
N ARG A 272 -3.11 -3.07 15.66
CA ARG A 272 -3.17 -3.33 14.21
C ARG A 272 -3.84 -2.15 13.51
N THR A 273 -3.29 -1.73 12.38
CA THR A 273 -3.81 -0.61 11.58
C THR A 273 -3.83 -0.98 10.11
N ARG A 274 -4.78 -0.40 9.34
CA ARG A 274 -4.97 -0.68 7.91
C ARG A 274 -5.22 -2.16 7.64
N MET A 275 -5.89 -2.83 8.57
CA MET A 275 -6.16 -4.26 8.55
C MET A 275 -7.66 -4.53 8.44
N ALA A 276 -8.03 -5.65 7.82
CA ALA A 276 -9.40 -6.15 7.81
C ALA A 276 -9.87 -6.52 9.23
N CYS A 277 -11.02 -6.02 9.63
CA CYS A 277 -11.54 -6.17 10.98
C CYS A 277 -12.13 -7.53 11.26
N ASP A 278 -12.71 -8.20 10.27
CA ASP A 278 -13.19 -9.57 10.45
C ASP A 278 -12.01 -10.54 10.60
N ALA A 279 -10.93 -10.31 9.86
CA ALA A 279 -9.68 -11.04 10.03
C ALA A 279 -9.04 -10.77 11.40
N ALA A 280 -9.06 -9.52 11.87
CA ALA A 280 -8.57 -9.14 13.19
C ALA A 280 -9.23 -9.95 14.31
N LYS A 281 -10.57 -10.06 14.25
CA LYS A 281 -11.37 -10.82 15.21
C LYS A 281 -11.11 -12.33 15.16
N ALA A 282 -10.51 -12.83 14.08
CA ALA A 282 -10.11 -14.22 13.94
C ALA A 282 -8.63 -14.48 14.34
N GLY A 283 -7.87 -13.45 14.73
CA GLY A 283 -6.43 -13.58 15.02
C GLY A 283 -5.55 -13.66 13.78
N ILE A 284 -6.06 -13.18 12.64
CA ILE A 284 -5.40 -13.32 11.34
C ILE A 284 -5.08 -11.94 10.76
N LEU A 285 -3.90 -11.80 10.18
CA LEU A 285 -3.48 -10.64 9.44
C LEU A 285 -4.02 -10.71 7.99
N ALA A 286 -4.78 -9.69 7.61
CA ALA A 286 -5.26 -9.51 6.25
C ALA A 286 -5.37 -8.02 5.89
N PRO A 287 -5.17 -7.65 4.62
CA PRO A 287 -5.20 -6.25 4.20
C PRO A 287 -6.62 -5.70 4.29
N GLN A 288 -6.76 -4.37 4.42
CA GLN A 288 -8.04 -3.73 4.69
C GLN A 288 -9.15 -4.08 3.66
N TYR A 289 -8.80 -4.27 2.39
CA TYR A 289 -9.76 -4.64 1.34
C TYR A 289 -10.27 -6.08 1.43
N ALA A 290 -9.78 -6.90 2.36
CA ALA A 290 -10.28 -8.25 2.57
C ALA A 290 -11.66 -8.28 3.27
N ASP A 291 -12.05 -7.20 3.95
CA ASP A 291 -13.40 -7.06 4.51
C ASP A 291 -14.42 -6.87 3.37
N LYS A 292 -15.35 -7.81 3.22
CA LYS A 292 -16.32 -7.82 2.10
C LYS A 292 -17.40 -6.74 2.23
N ASP A 293 -17.66 -6.26 3.45
CA ASP A 293 -18.82 -5.42 3.77
C ASP A 293 -18.47 -3.98 4.18
N ARG A 294 -17.18 -3.61 4.14
CA ARG A 294 -16.74 -2.25 4.45
C ARG A 294 -15.95 -1.67 3.28
N PRO A 295 -16.54 -0.77 2.46
CA PRO A 295 -15.74 0.01 1.54
C PRO A 295 -14.67 0.78 2.34
N VAL A 296 -13.44 0.86 1.80
CA VAL A 296 -12.34 1.64 2.38
C VAL A 296 -12.90 3.01 2.78
N ALA A 297 -13.01 3.25 4.10
CA ALA A 297 -13.75 4.39 4.61
C ALA A 297 -13.08 5.69 4.12
N VAL A 298 -13.78 6.42 3.26
CA VAL A 298 -13.37 7.75 2.82
C VAL A 298 -13.62 8.73 3.97
N GLY A 299 -12.57 9.32 4.52
CA GLY A 299 -12.68 10.53 5.34
C GLY A 299 -13.13 10.33 6.80
N MET A 300 -12.81 9.22 7.46
CA MET A 300 -12.75 9.25 8.92
C MET A 300 -11.71 10.30 9.33
N PRO A 301 -12.02 11.23 10.27
CA PRO A 301 -11.01 12.12 10.79
C PRO A 301 -9.90 11.27 11.40
N VAL A 302 -8.68 11.42 10.89
CA VAL A 302 -7.46 10.85 11.45
C VAL A 302 -7.22 11.61 12.77
N ALA A 303 -7.99 11.27 13.80
CA ALA A 303 -7.86 11.83 15.15
C ALA A 303 -6.85 11.04 15.99
N VAL A 304 -6.01 10.25 15.33
CA VAL A 304 -4.79 9.68 15.88
C VAL A 304 -3.67 10.42 15.18
N ASP A 305 -2.67 10.91 15.92
CA ASP A 305 -1.42 11.34 15.29
C ASP A 305 -0.92 10.16 14.43
N GLU A 306 -0.99 10.32 13.10
CA GLU A 306 -0.69 9.26 12.14
C GLU A 306 0.75 8.77 12.33
N VAL A 307 1.66 9.65 12.77
CA VAL A 307 3.03 9.26 13.10
C VAL A 307 3.05 8.40 14.36
N ALA A 308 2.34 8.79 15.42
CA ALA A 308 2.25 8.01 16.65
C ALA A 308 1.62 6.62 16.46
N THR A 309 0.82 6.46 15.40
CA THR A 309 0.22 5.17 15.02
C THR A 309 1.26 4.13 14.58
N TYR A 310 2.44 4.57 14.10
CA TYR A 310 3.49 3.69 13.59
C TYR A 310 4.83 3.81 14.34
N ASP A 311 4.98 4.83 15.18
CA ASP A 311 6.21 5.11 15.91
C ASP A 311 6.32 4.23 17.17
N PRO A 312 7.27 3.28 17.23
CA PRO A 312 7.45 2.39 18.37
C PRO A 312 7.92 3.12 19.64
N THR A 313 8.34 4.39 19.55
CA THR A 313 8.70 5.21 20.72
C THR A 313 7.50 5.84 21.42
N LYS A 314 6.31 5.78 20.80
CA LYS A 314 5.06 6.26 21.39
C LYS A 314 4.34 5.10 22.07
N PRO A 315 3.55 5.36 23.14
CA PRO A 315 2.70 4.32 23.72
C PRO A 315 1.82 3.63 22.65
N LEU A 316 1.51 2.35 22.84
CA LEU A 316 0.50 1.68 22.04
C LEU A 316 -0.84 2.45 22.09
N PRO A 317 -1.50 2.67 20.95
CA PRO A 317 -2.82 3.30 20.93
C PRO A 317 -3.86 2.49 21.72
N SER A 318 -4.72 3.19 22.46
CA SER A 318 -5.76 2.56 23.30
C SER A 318 -7.08 2.28 22.56
N LEU A 319 -7.24 2.83 21.35
CA LEU A 319 -8.46 2.69 20.55
C LEU A 319 -8.19 1.79 19.34
N GLU A 320 -8.71 0.57 19.40
CA GLU A 320 -8.75 -0.35 18.26
C GLU A 320 -9.40 0.31 17.04
N THR A 321 -8.79 0.16 15.87
CA THR A 321 -9.37 0.67 14.61
C THR A 321 -10.60 -0.15 14.17
N CYS A 322 -10.79 -1.31 14.79
CA CYS A 322 -11.88 -2.22 14.50
C CYS A 322 -12.97 -2.12 15.56
N LYS A 323 -13.94 -1.23 15.30
CA LYS A 323 -15.24 -1.22 15.98
C LYS A 323 -16.15 -2.28 15.37
#